data_AF-A0A258NQ23-F1
#
_entry.id   AF-A0A258NQ23-F1
#
_cell.length_a   1.000
_cell.length_b   1.000
_cell.length_c   1.000
_cell.angle_alpha   90.00
_cell.angle_beta   90.00
_cell.angle_gamma   90.00
#
_symmetry.space_group_name_H-M   'P 1'
#
loop_
_entity.id
_entity.type
_entity.pdbx_description
1 polymer ?
#
loop_
_entity_poly.entity_id
_entity_poly.type
_entity_poly.pdbx_seq_one_letter_code
_entity_poly.pdbx_strand_id
1 'polypeptide(L)'
;MAKPRFNFMLRLLDRNPDRVPMSHLGAYIQEFAALLGEENKPIFKGIKKASTGCLAEVPVERMHYSRARIVQAKNDENSKPGRHLRAIEALMGRDAIKEAQILDEVGNVIHVIFGIMPEDNPSADRLYQESTVDGWVTGLVGADDSMHLYVRDHFDRDLRLVVRDEELARNILTHFRSGTVRLCVRGTWLRTDNGWSPEASKCTVQGFEPLEDTPFGEVLAAAARVPGNGWAEAADPMADWANIRGIH
;
A
#
# COMPACT_ATOMS: atom_id res chain seq x y z
N MET A 1 -18.66 2.22 -21.10
CA MET A 1 -18.38 3.46 -20.33
C MET A 1 -17.39 4.30 -21.11
N ALA A 2 -17.67 5.59 -21.30
CA ALA A 2 -16.74 6.51 -21.95
C ALA A 2 -15.48 6.68 -21.07
N LYS A 3 -14.30 6.65 -21.67
CA LYS A 3 -13.03 6.80 -20.95
C LYS A 3 -13.00 8.21 -20.34
N PRO A 4 -12.71 8.38 -19.04
CA PRO A 4 -12.69 9.70 -18.42
C PRO A 4 -11.65 10.58 -19.12
N ARG A 5 -12.05 11.79 -19.53
CA ARG A 5 -11.15 12.79 -20.09
C ARG A 5 -10.32 13.36 -18.95
N PHE A 6 -8.99 13.22 -19.05
CA PHE A 6 -8.02 13.74 -18.09
C PHE A 6 -6.83 14.31 -18.87
N ASN A 7 -6.06 15.20 -18.25
CA ASN A 7 -4.86 15.80 -18.86
C ASN A 7 -3.57 15.43 -18.13
N PHE A 8 -3.69 15.12 -16.84
CA PHE A 8 -2.57 14.74 -15.99
C PHE A 8 -2.93 13.52 -15.14
N MET A 9 -1.95 12.64 -14.93
CA MET A 9 -2.09 11.50 -14.04
C MET A 9 -0.86 11.38 -13.13
N LEU A 10 -1.08 11.40 -11.82
CA LEU A 10 -0.07 10.97 -10.84
C LEU A 10 -0.17 9.47 -10.66
N ARG A 11 0.84 8.72 -11.13
CA ARG A 11 0.94 7.27 -11.02
C ARG A 11 1.92 6.88 -9.93
N LEU A 12 1.41 6.37 -8.81
CA LEU A 12 2.21 5.72 -7.77
C LEU A 12 2.52 4.29 -8.22
N LEU A 13 3.80 3.94 -8.41
CA LEU A 13 4.19 2.61 -8.88
C LEU A 13 4.05 1.55 -7.80
N ASP A 14 3.82 0.31 -8.23
CA ASP A 14 3.72 -0.89 -7.37
C ASP A 14 2.66 -0.78 -6.26
N ARG A 15 1.63 0.05 -6.47
CA ARG A 15 0.51 0.24 -5.54
C ARG A 15 -0.84 -0.14 -6.15
N ASN A 16 -1.64 -0.91 -5.43
CA ASN A 16 -3.00 -1.28 -5.78
C ASN A 16 -4.02 -0.30 -5.13
N PRO A 17 -4.81 0.45 -5.92
CA PRO A 17 -5.76 1.42 -5.38
C PRO A 17 -6.86 0.82 -4.50
N ASP A 18 -7.13 -0.49 -4.62
CA ASP A 18 -8.11 -1.18 -3.77
C ASP A 18 -7.60 -1.42 -2.33
N ARG A 19 -6.30 -1.20 -2.09
CA ARG A 19 -5.60 -1.51 -0.83
C ARG A 19 -4.93 -0.30 -0.18
N VAL A 20 -4.91 0.84 -0.87
CA VAL A 20 -4.36 2.09 -0.32
C VAL A 20 -5.39 2.70 0.64
N PRO A 21 -5.03 3.05 1.89
CA PRO A 21 -5.92 3.76 2.79
C PRO A 21 -6.45 5.05 2.17
N MET A 22 -7.75 5.30 2.31
CA MET A 22 -8.41 6.46 1.69
C MET A 22 -7.81 7.80 2.15
N SER A 23 -7.37 7.88 3.41
CA SER A 23 -6.68 9.05 3.96
C SER A 23 -5.37 9.36 3.24
N HIS A 24 -4.58 8.33 2.94
CA HIS A 24 -3.30 8.48 2.23
C HIS A 24 -3.53 8.89 0.78
N LEU A 25 -4.47 8.22 0.11
CA LEU A 25 -4.86 8.59 -1.24
C LEU A 25 -5.38 10.04 -1.32
N GLY A 26 -6.17 10.47 -0.34
CA GLY A 26 -6.63 11.85 -0.22
C GLY A 26 -5.49 12.85 -0.11
N ALA A 27 -4.46 12.54 0.68
CA ALA A 27 -3.27 13.38 0.81
C ALA A 27 -2.51 13.53 -0.54
N TYR A 28 -2.35 12.45 -1.31
CA TYR A 28 -1.77 12.54 -2.65
C TYR A 28 -2.61 13.38 -3.60
N ILE A 29 -3.93 13.21 -3.60
CA ILE A 29 -4.83 13.99 -4.45
C ILE A 29 -4.74 15.48 -4.11
N GLN A 30 -4.68 15.81 -2.82
CA GLN A 30 -4.55 17.18 -2.34
C GLN A 30 -3.23 17.82 -2.83
N GLU A 31 -2.09 17.19 -2.56
CA GLU A 31 -0.79 17.74 -2.97
C GLU A 31 -0.64 17.77 -4.50
N PHE A 32 -1.21 16.79 -5.21
CA PHE A 32 -1.20 16.79 -6.67
C PHE A 32 -2.03 17.94 -7.26
N ALA A 33 -3.22 18.22 -6.71
CA ALA A 33 -4.02 19.37 -7.11
C ALA A 33 -3.27 20.69 -6.87
N ALA A 34 -2.60 20.83 -5.73
CA ALA A 34 -1.83 22.02 -5.39
C ALA A 34 -0.56 22.18 -6.27
N LEU A 35 0.08 21.07 -6.66
CA LEU A 35 1.17 21.05 -7.64
C LEU A 35 0.70 21.56 -9.01
N LEU A 36 -0.43 21.06 -9.51
CA LEU A 36 -1.06 21.53 -10.76
C LEU A 36 -1.51 23.00 -10.66
N GLY A 37 -1.72 23.50 -9.44
CA GLY A 37 -2.13 24.87 -9.12
C GLY A 37 -3.63 24.96 -8.93
N GLU A 38 -4.08 25.29 -7.74
CA GLU A 38 -5.51 25.48 -7.43
C GLU A 38 -6.14 26.56 -8.32
N GLU A 39 -5.36 27.59 -8.64
CA GLU A 39 -5.75 28.63 -9.59
C GLU A 39 -6.00 28.07 -11.00
N ASN A 40 -5.42 26.93 -11.36
CA ASN A 40 -5.65 26.27 -12.64
C ASN A 40 -6.90 25.39 -12.64
N LYS A 41 -7.59 25.26 -11.48
CA LYS A 41 -8.83 24.50 -11.30
C LYS A 41 -8.73 23.03 -11.74
N PRO A 42 -7.77 22.24 -11.21
CA PRO A 42 -7.72 20.81 -11.46
C PRO A 42 -8.97 20.13 -10.90
N ILE A 43 -9.60 19.29 -11.70
CA ILE A 43 -10.80 18.52 -11.36
C ILE A 43 -10.43 17.06 -11.27
N PHE A 44 -10.78 16.41 -10.16
CA PHE A 44 -10.61 14.98 -9.99
C PHE A 44 -11.48 14.18 -10.97
N LYS A 45 -10.89 13.20 -11.66
CA LYS A 45 -11.57 12.36 -12.66
C LYS A 45 -11.66 10.89 -12.31
N GLY A 46 -11.07 10.50 -11.19
CA GLY A 46 -11.09 9.13 -10.70
C GLY A 46 -9.70 8.55 -10.51
N ILE A 47 -9.69 7.27 -10.16
CA ILE A 47 -8.49 6.48 -9.94
C ILE A 47 -8.45 5.38 -10.99
N LYS A 48 -7.29 5.19 -11.62
CA LYS A 48 -7.07 4.13 -12.62
C LYS A 48 -6.28 2.99 -12.01
N LYS A 49 -6.77 1.75 -12.17
CA LYS A 49 -6.05 0.50 -11.86
C LYS A 49 -4.95 0.22 -12.89
N ALA A 50 -3.83 0.92 -12.76
CA ALA A 50 -2.63 0.78 -13.57
C ALA A 50 -1.41 1.12 -12.69
N SER A 51 -1.26 0.37 -11.59
CA SER A 51 -0.83 0.91 -10.28
C SER A 51 -1.89 1.86 -9.71
N THR A 52 -1.54 2.77 -8.80
CA THR A 52 -2.51 3.75 -8.26
C THR A 52 -2.37 5.07 -9.02
N GLY A 53 -3.22 5.27 -10.02
CA GLY A 53 -3.20 6.45 -10.89
C GLY A 53 -4.29 7.47 -10.55
N CYS A 54 -3.94 8.62 -9.98
CA CYS A 54 -4.87 9.72 -9.70
C CYS A 54 -5.04 10.60 -10.95
N LEU A 55 -6.25 10.65 -11.51
CA LEU A 55 -6.56 11.40 -12.73
C LEU A 55 -7.05 12.81 -12.43
N ALA A 56 -6.48 13.80 -13.12
CA ALA A 56 -6.89 15.20 -13.07
C ALA A 56 -7.15 15.77 -14.47
N GLU A 57 -8.25 16.52 -14.62
CA GLU A 57 -8.53 17.37 -15.78
C GLU A 57 -8.29 18.84 -15.40
N VAL A 58 -7.61 19.57 -16.27
CA VAL A 58 -7.40 21.02 -16.15
C VAL A 58 -7.98 21.66 -17.42
N PRO A 59 -8.72 22.79 -17.32
CA PRO A 59 -9.23 23.48 -18.50
C PRO A 59 -8.12 23.73 -19.54
N VAL A 60 -8.44 23.56 -20.82
CA VAL A 60 -7.46 23.57 -21.92
C VAL A 60 -6.66 24.87 -21.94
N GLU A 61 -7.32 26.00 -21.66
CA GLU A 61 -6.71 27.32 -21.58
C GLU A 61 -5.73 27.48 -20.41
N ARG A 62 -5.77 26.60 -19.39
CA ARG A 62 -4.88 26.64 -18.22
C ARG A 62 -3.85 25.51 -18.18
N MET A 63 -3.97 24.53 -19.09
CA MET A 63 -3.11 23.35 -19.11
C MET A 63 -1.62 23.69 -19.17
N HIS A 64 -1.25 24.71 -19.92
CA HIS A 64 0.14 25.16 -20.06
C HIS A 64 0.71 25.73 -18.75
N TYR A 65 -0.12 26.39 -17.92
CA TYR A 65 0.30 26.84 -16.60
C TYR A 65 0.57 25.67 -15.65
N SER A 66 -0.29 24.64 -15.65
CA SER A 66 -0.04 23.43 -14.85
C SER A 66 1.22 22.69 -15.30
N ARG A 67 1.46 22.57 -16.62
CA ARG A 67 2.73 22.03 -17.13
C ARG A 67 3.94 22.85 -16.68
N ALA A 68 3.88 24.17 -16.79
CA ALA A 68 4.95 25.05 -16.35
C ALA A 68 5.25 24.89 -14.86
N ARG A 69 4.22 24.70 -14.01
CA ARG A 69 4.39 24.43 -12.58
C ARG A 69 5.08 23.11 -12.28
N ILE A 70 4.75 22.04 -13.01
CA ILE A 70 5.45 20.75 -12.88
C ILE A 70 6.93 20.90 -13.24
N VAL A 71 7.23 21.61 -14.33
CA VAL A 71 8.61 21.90 -14.75
C VAL A 71 9.33 22.80 -13.74
N GLN A 72 8.66 23.79 -13.18
CA GLN A 72 9.21 24.66 -12.15
C GLN A 72 9.54 23.87 -10.87
N ALA A 73 8.63 23.01 -10.41
CA ALA A 73 8.85 22.18 -9.23
C ALA A 73 10.10 21.30 -9.36
N LYS A 74 10.33 20.76 -10.57
CA LYS A 74 11.53 19.95 -10.89
C LYS A 74 12.83 20.75 -10.77
N ASN A 75 12.81 22.04 -11.13
CA ASN A 75 14.03 22.86 -11.24
C ASN A 75 14.29 23.73 -10.00
N ASP A 76 13.26 24.01 -9.20
CA ASP A 76 13.33 24.84 -8.01
C ASP A 76 12.44 24.27 -6.89
N GLU A 77 13.07 23.51 -5.99
CA GLU A 77 12.42 22.89 -4.84
C GLU A 77 11.82 23.92 -3.85
N ASN A 78 12.37 25.14 -3.80
CA ASN A 78 11.93 26.18 -2.86
C ASN A 78 10.71 26.97 -3.37
N SER A 79 10.42 26.86 -4.66
CA SER A 79 9.24 27.43 -5.29
C SER A 79 7.95 26.90 -4.67
N LYS A 80 6.84 27.64 -4.81
CA LYS A 80 5.51 27.18 -4.37
C LYS A 80 5.16 25.77 -4.91
N PRO A 81 5.27 25.48 -6.23
CA PRO A 81 5.01 24.12 -6.73
C PRO A 81 6.08 23.11 -6.28
N GLY A 82 7.35 23.51 -6.10
CA GLY A 82 8.41 22.67 -5.56
C GLY A 82 8.11 22.12 -4.16
N ARG A 83 7.50 22.93 -3.29
CA ARG A 83 7.07 22.49 -1.95
C ARG A 83 6.02 21.39 -1.98
N HIS A 84 5.06 21.46 -2.91
CA HIS A 84 4.05 20.42 -3.09
C HIS A 84 4.62 19.14 -3.68
N LEU A 85 5.59 19.26 -4.61
CA LEU A 85 6.34 18.10 -5.10
C LEU A 85 7.08 17.42 -3.95
N ARG A 86 7.78 18.19 -3.10
CA ARG A 86 8.47 17.66 -1.92
C ARG A 86 7.53 17.03 -0.90
N ALA A 87 6.32 17.56 -0.75
CA ALA A 87 5.29 16.94 0.08
C ALA A 87 4.85 15.58 -0.46
N ILE A 88 4.67 15.45 -1.78
CA ILE A 88 4.42 14.16 -2.44
C ILE A 88 5.58 13.18 -2.18
N GLU A 89 6.82 13.63 -2.32
CA GLU A 89 8.00 12.80 -2.06
C GLU A 89 8.06 12.32 -0.61
N ALA A 90 7.68 13.17 0.36
CA ALA A 90 7.61 12.80 1.77
C ALA A 90 6.47 11.82 2.07
N LEU A 91 5.29 11.99 1.46
CA LEU A 91 4.19 11.03 1.53
C LEU A 91 4.63 9.67 0.97
N MET A 92 5.31 9.67 -0.19
CA MET A 92 5.88 8.46 -0.79
C MET A 92 6.85 7.76 0.16
N GLY A 93 7.70 8.52 0.85
CA GLY A 93 8.60 8.00 1.89
C GLY A 93 7.88 7.27 3.00
N ARG A 94 6.82 7.87 3.56
CA ARG A 94 6.00 7.27 4.63
C ARG A 94 5.29 5.99 4.16
N ASP A 95 4.89 5.95 2.89
CA ASP A 95 4.22 4.81 2.27
C ASP A 95 5.19 3.79 1.65
N ALA A 96 6.50 3.96 1.84
CA ALA A 96 7.55 3.14 1.24
C ALA A 96 7.42 2.99 -0.29
N ILE A 97 6.96 4.05 -0.98
CA ILE A 97 6.87 4.14 -2.44
C ILE A 97 8.17 4.73 -2.96
N LYS A 98 8.90 3.99 -3.79
CA LYS A 98 10.20 4.42 -4.31
C LYS A 98 10.07 5.39 -5.47
N GLU A 99 9.13 5.12 -6.37
CA GLU A 99 9.01 5.85 -7.62
C GLU A 99 7.54 6.14 -7.94
N ALA A 100 7.29 7.35 -8.44
CA ALA A 100 6.02 7.75 -9.02
C ALA A 100 6.26 8.56 -10.29
N GLN A 101 5.23 8.70 -11.11
CA GLN A 101 5.33 9.39 -12.39
C GLN A 101 4.15 10.34 -12.60
N ILE A 102 4.43 11.51 -13.15
CA ILE A 102 3.40 12.40 -13.70
C ILE A 102 3.34 12.16 -15.20
N LEU A 103 2.16 11.76 -15.68
CA LEU A 103 1.91 11.40 -17.06
C LEU A 103 0.93 12.38 -17.71
N ASP A 104 1.06 12.59 -19.02
CA ASP A 104 0.05 13.31 -19.81
C ASP A 104 -1.12 12.40 -20.24
N GLU A 105 -2.08 12.96 -20.97
CA GLU A 105 -3.26 12.25 -21.49
C GLU A 105 -2.92 11.12 -22.50
N VAL A 106 -1.75 11.17 -23.14
CA VAL A 106 -1.27 10.17 -24.10
C VAL A 106 -0.44 9.08 -23.40
N GLY A 107 0.00 9.33 -22.16
CA GLY A 107 0.80 8.42 -21.35
C GLY A 107 2.31 8.71 -21.40
N ASN A 108 2.74 9.88 -21.87
CA ASN A 108 4.14 10.29 -21.81
C ASN A 108 4.51 10.72 -20.39
N VAL A 109 5.69 10.34 -19.94
CA VAL A 109 6.24 10.76 -18.63
C VAL A 109 6.69 12.22 -18.73
N ILE A 110 5.96 13.10 -18.03
CA ILE A 110 6.33 14.51 -17.85
C ILE A 110 7.43 14.61 -16.78
N HIS A 111 7.29 13.87 -15.69
CA HIS A 111 8.22 13.90 -14.56
C HIS A 111 8.23 12.58 -13.80
N VAL A 112 9.40 12.16 -13.34
CA VAL A 112 9.61 11.02 -12.43
C VAL A 112 9.91 11.59 -11.06
N ILE A 113 9.24 11.07 -10.04
CA ILE A 113 9.33 11.49 -8.64
C ILE A 113 9.95 10.34 -7.85
N PHE A 114 10.88 10.65 -6.96
CA PHE A 114 11.50 9.68 -6.07
C PHE A 114 11.11 9.97 -4.62
N GLY A 115 10.64 8.95 -3.91
CA GLY A 115 10.22 9.13 -2.51
C GLY A 115 11.40 9.47 -1.60
N ILE A 116 11.23 10.43 -0.69
CA ILE A 116 12.20 10.72 0.37
C ILE A 116 12.10 9.60 1.38
N MET A 117 12.94 8.58 1.22
CA MET A 117 13.02 7.51 2.20
C MET A 117 13.44 8.12 3.54
N PRO A 118 12.69 7.92 4.62
CA PRO A 118 13.12 8.38 5.93
C PRO A 118 14.51 7.80 6.20
N GLU A 119 15.46 8.65 6.59
CA GLU A 119 16.69 8.15 7.20
C GLU A 119 16.29 7.25 8.37
N ASP A 120 17.06 6.18 8.60
CA ASP A 120 16.86 5.26 9.73
C ASP A 120 16.86 6.08 11.03
N ASN A 121 15.70 6.56 11.45
CA ASN A 121 15.62 7.43 12.60
C ASN A 121 15.90 6.54 13.83
N PRO A 122 17.00 6.74 14.55
CA PRO A 122 17.32 5.92 15.71
C PRO A 122 16.29 6.10 16.84
N SER A 123 15.43 7.13 16.77
CA SER A 123 14.34 7.37 17.73
C SER A 123 13.01 6.71 17.38
N ALA A 124 12.91 5.94 16.28
CA ALA A 124 11.72 5.13 16.05
C ALA A 124 11.65 4.05 17.14
N ASP A 125 10.52 3.94 17.84
CA ASP A 125 10.34 2.90 18.86
C ASP A 125 10.58 1.54 18.19
N ARG A 126 11.64 0.88 18.65
CA ARG A 126 12.08 -0.44 18.19
C ARG A 126 11.73 -1.44 19.26
N LEU A 127 11.10 -2.53 18.84
CA LEU A 127 10.80 -3.65 19.73
C LEU A 127 11.34 -4.93 19.12
N TYR A 128 12.19 -5.65 19.86
CA TYR A 128 12.60 -6.98 19.47
C TYR A 128 11.59 -8.00 19.98
N GLN A 129 10.83 -8.63 19.09
CA GLN A 129 9.80 -9.62 19.45
C GLN A 129 9.53 -10.63 18.35
N GLU A 130 8.90 -11.73 18.74
CA GLU A 130 8.25 -12.66 17.83
C GLU A 130 6.79 -12.27 17.65
N SER A 131 6.34 -12.17 16.41
CA SER A 131 4.96 -11.85 16.06
C SER A 131 4.65 -12.37 14.66
N THR A 132 3.47 -12.08 14.14
CA THR A 132 2.98 -12.64 12.86
C THR A 132 2.83 -11.57 11.80
N VAL A 133 3.07 -11.95 10.55
CA VAL A 133 2.87 -11.09 9.37
C VAL A 133 2.03 -11.86 8.36
N ASP A 134 0.92 -11.26 7.94
CA ASP A 134 0.02 -11.87 6.96
C ASP A 134 0.18 -11.17 5.61
N GLY A 135 0.38 -11.94 4.54
CA GLY A 135 0.53 -11.38 3.20
C GLY A 135 0.74 -12.40 2.09
N TRP A 136 0.90 -11.91 0.87
CA TRP A 136 1.19 -12.71 -0.31
C TRP A 136 2.69 -12.82 -0.53
N VAL A 137 3.17 -14.03 -0.78
CA VAL A 137 4.56 -14.25 -1.20
C VAL A 137 4.73 -13.69 -2.62
N THR A 138 5.58 -12.67 -2.76
CA THR A 138 5.85 -12.00 -4.04
C THR A 138 7.21 -12.34 -4.63
N GLY A 139 8.09 -12.99 -3.86
CA GLY A 139 9.37 -13.50 -4.34
C GLY A 139 10.27 -14.01 -3.22
N LEU A 140 11.32 -14.71 -3.62
CA LEU A 140 12.43 -15.09 -2.76
C LEU A 140 13.71 -14.87 -3.57
N VAL A 141 14.69 -14.18 -2.98
CA VAL A 141 15.99 -13.93 -3.61
C VAL A 141 17.08 -14.28 -2.62
N GLY A 142 18.02 -15.13 -3.01
CA GLY A 142 19.19 -15.46 -2.20
C GLY A 142 20.27 -16.10 -3.06
N ALA A 143 21.52 -15.72 -2.82
CA ALA A 143 22.70 -16.35 -3.40
C ALA A 143 23.56 -17.07 -2.34
N ASP A 144 23.36 -16.72 -1.07
CA ASP A 144 24.19 -17.13 0.08
C ASP A 144 23.30 -17.76 1.18
N ASP A 145 23.86 -18.02 2.37
CA ASP A 145 23.18 -18.63 3.55
C ASP A 145 22.00 -17.82 4.12
N SER A 146 21.64 -16.70 3.52
CA SER A 146 20.45 -15.92 3.86
C SER A 146 19.62 -15.63 2.62
N MET A 147 18.39 -16.17 2.60
CA MET A 147 17.41 -15.89 1.56
C MET A 147 16.49 -14.75 2.00
N HIS A 148 16.24 -13.80 1.10
CA HIS A 148 15.32 -12.69 1.32
C HIS A 148 13.95 -13.02 0.74
N LEU A 149 12.97 -13.17 1.64
CA LEU A 149 11.57 -13.37 1.29
C LEU A 149 10.90 -12.01 1.13
N TYR A 150 10.27 -11.82 -0.03
CA TYR A 150 9.44 -10.67 -0.34
C TYR A 150 7.98 -11.03 -0.12
N VAL A 151 7.32 -10.25 0.73
CA VAL A 151 5.93 -10.43 1.11
C VAL A 151 5.21 -9.11 0.92
N ARG A 152 4.05 -9.14 0.29
CA ARG A 152 3.17 -7.99 0.24
C ARG A 152 2.05 -8.17 1.23
N ASP A 153 1.91 -7.25 2.18
CA ASP A 153 0.85 -7.33 3.18
C ASP A 153 -0.48 -6.77 2.68
N HIS A 154 -1.48 -6.78 3.56
CA HIS A 154 -2.83 -6.28 3.28
C HIS A 154 -2.90 -4.76 3.06
N PHE A 155 -1.88 -4.02 3.50
CA PHE A 155 -1.73 -2.58 3.28
C PHE A 155 -0.88 -2.26 2.03
N ASP A 156 -0.61 -3.27 1.20
CA ASP A 156 0.19 -3.17 -0.02
C ASP A 156 1.64 -2.74 0.21
N ARG A 157 2.15 -2.98 1.43
CA ARG A 157 3.55 -2.73 1.79
C ARG A 157 4.40 -3.92 1.38
N ASP A 158 5.54 -3.63 0.76
CA ASP A 158 6.55 -4.65 0.44
C ASP A 158 7.46 -4.86 1.65
N LEU A 159 7.35 -6.02 2.26
CA LEU A 159 8.14 -6.47 3.39
C LEU A 159 9.28 -7.35 2.90
N ARG A 160 10.47 -7.15 3.48
CA ARG A 160 11.66 -7.95 3.21
C ARG A 160 12.09 -8.68 4.47
N LEU A 161 11.81 -9.98 4.52
CA LEU A 161 12.12 -10.86 5.63
C LEU A 161 13.30 -11.76 5.29
N VAL A 162 13.96 -12.31 6.30
CA VAL A 162 15.06 -13.27 6.15
C VAL A 162 14.54 -14.68 6.40
N VAL A 163 14.89 -15.62 5.53
CA VAL A 163 14.70 -17.05 5.74
C VAL A 163 16.08 -17.70 5.70
N ARG A 164 16.41 -18.45 6.76
CA ARG A 164 17.72 -19.12 6.90
C ARG A 164 17.64 -20.62 6.63
N ASP A 165 16.43 -21.18 6.71
CA ASP A 165 16.17 -22.59 6.43
C ASP A 165 15.68 -22.75 4.98
N GLU A 166 16.42 -23.54 4.20
CA GLU A 166 16.12 -23.80 2.79
C GLU A 166 14.83 -24.61 2.61
N GLU A 167 14.54 -25.57 3.49
CA GLU A 167 13.33 -26.37 3.41
C GLU A 167 12.10 -25.48 3.66
N LEU A 168 12.16 -24.65 4.70
CA LEU A 168 11.14 -23.65 4.98
C LEU A 168 10.95 -22.69 3.79
N ALA A 169 12.04 -22.20 3.20
CA ALA A 169 11.98 -21.29 2.06
C ALA A 169 11.30 -21.93 0.84
N ARG A 170 11.65 -23.18 0.50
CA ARG A 170 11.00 -23.93 -0.60
C ARG A 170 9.52 -24.15 -0.32
N ASN A 171 9.16 -24.52 0.90
CA ASN A 171 7.77 -24.73 1.29
C ASN A 171 6.94 -23.45 1.17
N ILE A 172 7.46 -22.30 1.64
CA ILE A 172 6.82 -20.98 1.47
C ILE A 172 6.65 -20.65 -0.02
N LEU A 173 7.63 -20.99 -0.86
CA LEU A 173 7.58 -20.71 -2.30
C LEU A 173 6.46 -21.43 -3.04
N THR A 174 5.99 -22.57 -2.53
CA THR A 174 4.82 -23.26 -3.10
C THR A 174 3.55 -22.40 -3.03
N HIS A 175 3.54 -21.39 -2.15
CA HIS A 175 2.48 -20.42 -1.99
C HIS A 175 2.70 -19.11 -2.79
N PHE A 176 3.66 -19.09 -3.72
CA PHE A 176 3.94 -17.92 -4.55
C PHE A 176 2.70 -17.46 -5.32
N ARG A 177 2.19 -16.27 -4.95
CA ARG A 177 0.98 -15.66 -5.52
C ARG A 177 -0.27 -16.56 -5.53
N SER A 178 -0.33 -17.62 -4.71
CA SER A 178 -1.43 -18.59 -4.70
C SER A 178 -2.32 -18.53 -3.45
N GLY A 179 -2.17 -17.48 -2.63
CA GLY A 179 -2.98 -17.24 -1.45
C GLY A 179 -2.24 -16.35 -0.45
N THR A 180 -2.91 -16.03 0.65
CA THR A 180 -2.30 -15.33 1.79
C THR A 180 -1.64 -16.35 2.70
N VAL A 181 -0.46 -16.05 3.22
CA VAL A 181 0.21 -16.83 4.26
C VAL A 181 0.38 -16.00 5.51
N ARG A 182 0.27 -16.62 6.68
CA ARG A 182 0.73 -16.05 7.95
C ARG A 182 2.12 -16.56 8.24
N LEU A 183 3.06 -15.64 8.43
CA LEU A 183 4.45 -15.91 8.72
C LEU A 183 4.71 -15.63 10.20
N CYS A 184 5.30 -16.58 10.91
CA CYS A 184 5.84 -16.36 12.25
C CYS A 184 7.22 -15.73 12.10
N VAL A 185 7.37 -14.50 12.59
CA VAL A 185 8.55 -13.66 12.34
C VAL A 185 9.13 -13.19 13.67
N ARG A 186 10.43 -13.43 13.86
CA ARG A 186 11.18 -12.95 15.02
C ARG A 186 12.23 -11.93 14.60
N GLY A 187 12.23 -10.78 15.25
CA GLY A 187 13.23 -9.75 14.97
C GLY A 187 12.86 -8.37 15.48
N THR A 188 13.44 -7.35 14.86
CA THR A 188 13.21 -5.95 15.23
C THR A 188 12.00 -5.40 14.50
N TRP A 189 11.06 -4.84 15.24
CA TRP A 189 9.86 -4.19 14.73
C TRP A 189 10.00 -2.69 14.90
N LEU A 190 9.54 -1.95 13.89
CA LEU A 190 9.48 -0.49 13.90
C LEU A 190 8.03 -0.05 14.07
N ARG A 191 7.82 0.92 14.96
CA ARG A 191 6.53 1.61 15.03
C ARG A 191 6.39 2.55 13.84
N THR A 192 5.30 2.39 13.09
CA THR A 192 4.87 3.26 12.00
C THR A 192 3.49 3.83 12.32
N ASP A 193 3.04 4.80 11.52
CA ASP A 193 1.70 5.38 11.63
C ASP A 193 0.59 4.31 11.48
N ASN A 194 0.88 3.22 10.75
CA ASN A 194 -0.02 2.10 10.50
C ASN A 194 0.18 0.93 11.49
N GLY A 195 0.86 1.16 12.62
CA GLY A 195 1.12 0.15 13.64
C GLY A 195 2.55 -0.39 13.60
N TRP A 196 2.75 -1.64 14.00
CA TRP A 196 4.07 -2.25 14.00
C TRP A 196 4.38 -2.89 12.64
N SER A 197 5.59 -2.69 12.14
CA SER A 197 6.07 -3.29 10.89
C SER A 197 7.41 -3.99 11.12
N PRO A 198 7.66 -5.18 10.53
CA PRO A 198 8.96 -5.82 10.64
C PRO A 198 10.02 -4.96 9.95
N GLU A 199 11.16 -4.79 10.59
CA GLU A 199 12.29 -4.06 10.00
C GLU A 199 12.96 -4.90 8.92
N ALA A 200 13.15 -4.28 7.75
CA ALA A 200 13.67 -4.95 6.57
C ALA A 200 15.01 -5.64 6.85
N SER A 201 15.10 -6.93 6.52
CA SER A 201 16.27 -7.79 6.76
C SER A 201 16.71 -7.99 8.22
N LYS A 202 15.99 -7.46 9.22
CA LYS A 202 16.27 -7.71 10.67
C LYS A 202 15.25 -8.64 11.33
N CYS A 203 14.38 -9.22 10.53
CA CYS A 203 13.31 -10.13 10.92
C CYS A 203 13.48 -11.46 10.21
N THR A 204 13.58 -12.54 10.99
CA THR A 204 13.75 -13.91 10.48
C THR A 204 12.44 -14.68 10.61
N VAL A 205 12.02 -15.32 9.52
CA VAL A 205 10.86 -16.22 9.48
C VAL A 205 11.22 -17.52 10.19
N GLN A 206 10.39 -17.91 11.15
CA GLN A 206 10.51 -19.15 11.93
C GLN A 206 9.55 -20.25 11.44
N GLY A 207 8.48 -19.86 10.76
CA GLY A 207 7.46 -20.79 10.26
C GLY A 207 6.38 -20.05 9.47
N PHE A 208 5.48 -20.81 8.85
CA PHE A 208 4.34 -20.25 8.14
C PHE A 208 3.13 -21.18 8.20
N GLU A 209 1.95 -20.59 8.08
CA GLU A 209 0.68 -21.28 7.86
C GLU A 209 -0.03 -20.65 6.66
N PRO A 210 -0.52 -21.43 5.68
CA PRO A 210 -1.42 -20.90 4.65
C PRO A 210 -2.72 -20.42 5.31
N LEU A 211 -3.17 -19.23 4.95
CA LEU A 211 -4.47 -18.73 5.38
C LEU A 211 -5.54 -19.12 4.36
N GLU A 212 -6.68 -19.55 4.88
CA GLU A 212 -7.85 -19.85 4.08
C GLU A 212 -8.50 -18.53 3.62
N ASP A 213 -8.68 -18.36 2.31
CA ASP A 213 -9.32 -17.17 1.72
C ASP A 213 -10.84 -17.36 1.54
N THR A 214 -11.44 -18.18 2.41
CA THR A 214 -12.87 -18.45 2.38
C THR A 214 -13.62 -17.17 2.77
N PRO A 215 -14.52 -16.64 1.91
CA PRO A 215 -15.25 -15.42 2.20
C PRO A 215 -15.96 -15.53 3.56
N PHE A 216 -15.89 -14.48 4.38
CA PHE A 216 -16.46 -14.50 5.73
C PHE A 216 -17.93 -14.94 5.76
N GLY A 217 -18.73 -14.53 4.76
CA GLY A 217 -20.12 -14.96 4.63
C GLY A 217 -20.28 -16.47 4.42
N GLU A 218 -19.35 -17.11 3.70
CA GLU A 218 -19.33 -18.57 3.53
C GLU A 218 -18.90 -19.28 4.82
N VAL A 219 -17.92 -18.73 5.54
CA VAL A 219 -17.52 -19.24 6.87
C VAL A 219 -18.69 -19.19 7.83
N LEU A 220 -19.44 -18.08 7.87
CA LEU A 220 -20.63 -17.94 8.70
C LEU A 220 -21.75 -18.89 8.26
N ALA A 221 -21.99 -19.03 6.96
CA ALA A 221 -22.99 -19.97 6.44
C ALA A 221 -22.63 -21.43 6.75
N ALA A 222 -21.34 -21.79 6.69
CA ALA A 222 -20.85 -23.10 7.07
C ALA A 222 -20.98 -23.33 8.58
N ALA A 223 -20.58 -22.35 9.39
CA ALA A 223 -20.75 -22.38 10.84
C ALA A 223 -22.22 -22.58 11.20
N ALA A 224 -23.14 -21.80 10.63
CA ALA A 224 -24.59 -21.89 10.88
C ALA A 224 -25.20 -23.27 10.58
N ARG A 225 -24.57 -24.09 9.72
CA ARG A 225 -25.03 -25.45 9.39
C ARG A 225 -24.53 -26.52 10.38
N VAL A 226 -23.62 -26.19 11.29
CA VAL A 226 -23.14 -27.12 12.32
C VAL A 226 -24.25 -27.37 13.33
N PRO A 227 -24.73 -28.62 13.49
CA PRO A 227 -25.81 -28.92 14.43
C PRO A 227 -25.42 -28.58 15.87
N GLY A 228 -26.36 -27.99 16.64
CA GLY A 228 -26.18 -27.74 18.07
C GLY A 228 -25.29 -26.55 18.43
N ASN A 229 -25.01 -25.65 17.50
CA ASN A 229 -24.22 -24.44 17.75
C ASN A 229 -25.03 -23.21 18.22
N GLY A 230 -26.37 -23.34 18.33
CA GLY A 230 -27.29 -22.25 18.70
C GLY A 230 -27.44 -21.14 17.66
N TRP A 231 -26.66 -21.15 16.58
CA TRP A 231 -26.60 -20.07 15.59
C TRP A 231 -27.83 -20.05 14.66
N ALA A 232 -28.35 -21.23 14.33
CA ALA A 232 -29.59 -21.35 13.55
C ALA A 232 -30.86 -21.06 14.38
N GLU A 233 -30.72 -21.03 15.70
CA GLU A 233 -31.82 -20.85 16.68
C GLU A 233 -31.91 -19.39 17.16
N ALA A 234 -30.82 -18.62 17.02
CA ALA A 234 -30.78 -17.21 17.35
C ALA A 234 -31.58 -16.37 16.35
N ALA A 235 -32.39 -15.44 16.87
CA ALA A 235 -33.28 -14.60 16.06
C ALA A 235 -32.51 -13.61 15.15
N ASP A 236 -31.36 -13.11 15.61
CA ASP A 236 -30.42 -12.33 14.81
C ASP A 236 -28.97 -12.62 15.28
N PRO A 237 -28.34 -13.68 14.76
CA PRO A 237 -27.00 -14.09 15.18
C PRO A 237 -25.93 -13.02 14.90
N MET A 238 -26.18 -12.13 13.92
CA MET A 238 -25.25 -11.06 13.55
C MET A 238 -25.32 -9.91 14.54
N ALA A 239 -26.52 -9.54 15.00
CA ALA A 239 -26.69 -8.57 16.06
C ALA A 239 -26.08 -9.08 17.39
N ASP A 240 -26.25 -10.36 17.71
CA ASP A 240 -25.65 -10.97 18.90
C ASP A 240 -24.13 -10.94 18.84
N TRP A 241 -23.53 -11.28 17.69
CA TRP A 241 -22.10 -11.17 17.47
C TRP A 241 -21.59 -9.73 17.60
N ALA A 242 -22.31 -8.75 17.02
CA ALA A 242 -21.95 -7.34 17.11
C ALA A 242 -21.98 -6.84 18.56
N ASN A 243 -23.00 -7.24 19.34
CA ASN A 243 -23.09 -6.96 20.77
C ASN A 243 -21.93 -7.57 21.56
N ILE A 244 -21.56 -8.83 21.31
CA ILE A 244 -20.41 -9.49 21.96
C ILE A 244 -19.10 -8.74 21.66
N ARG A 245 -18.97 -8.20 20.44
CA ARG A 245 -17.79 -7.43 20.01
C ARG A 245 -17.81 -5.96 20.45
N GLY A 246 -18.88 -5.51 21.11
CA GLY A 246 -19.06 -4.10 21.50
C GLY A 246 -19.18 -3.15 20.30
N ILE A 247 -19.63 -3.67 19.15
CA ILE A 247 -19.89 -2.91 17.94
C ILE A 247 -21.37 -2.50 18.01
N HIS A 248 -21.63 -1.25 18.39
CA HIS A 248 -22.95 -0.64 18.39
C HIS A 248 -23.14 0.24 17.15
#